data_AF-A0A3D3LWG0-F1
#
_entry.id   AF-A0A3D3LWG0-F1
#
_cell.length_a   1.000
_cell.length_b   1.000
_cell.length_c   1.000
_cell.angle_alpha   90.00
_cell.angle_beta   90.00
_cell.angle_gamma   90.00
#
_symmetry.space_group_name_H-M   'P 1'
#
loop_
_entity.id
_entity.type
_entity.pdbx_description
1 polymer ?
#
loop_
_entity_poly.entity_id
_entity_poly.type
_entity_poly.pdbx_seq_one_letter_code
_entity_poly.pdbx_strand_id
1 'polypeptide(L)'
;MAQGFKSTPRGYTARFTPEEVQVLTQLFEDVALTLEPDEEAATDPLADLVGISENAQIPTDPALARMLPVASDDPEIADEFRRFTELSLRRGKIANLNMAAMDARSGDLALDAAHARAWATALNDVRLTLATRLELKTEKDAARISQMTEWKDVETTDQYMALLYNFITWLQDSLMEAMLSQLDD
;
A
#
# COMPACT_ATOMS: atom_id res chain seq x y z
N MET A 1 1.30 12.78 -18.30
CA MET A 1 2.09 11.60 -17.90
C MET A 1 2.85 11.99 -16.66
N ALA A 2 2.68 11.22 -15.59
CA ALA A 2 3.37 11.38 -14.32
C ALA A 2 4.87 11.59 -14.53
N GLN A 3 5.45 12.44 -13.70
CA GLN A 3 6.88 12.49 -13.50
C GLN A 3 7.17 11.69 -12.23
N GLY A 4 7.80 10.52 -12.40
CA GLY A 4 8.22 9.67 -11.29
C GLY A 4 9.19 10.38 -10.36
N PHE A 5 9.49 9.73 -9.24
CA PHE A 5 10.30 10.33 -8.18
C PHE A 5 11.71 10.65 -8.66
N LYS A 6 12.24 11.77 -8.16
CA LYS A 6 13.63 12.20 -8.34
C LYS A 6 14.23 12.59 -7.00
N SER A 7 15.49 12.25 -6.80
CA SER A 7 16.28 12.74 -5.66
C SER A 7 16.66 14.21 -5.85
N THR A 8 16.66 14.95 -4.75
CA THR A 8 17.06 16.35 -4.66
C THR A 8 17.86 16.55 -3.36
N PRO A 9 18.64 17.64 -3.23
CA PRO A 9 19.34 17.94 -1.97
C PRO A 9 18.43 18.10 -0.74
N ARG A 10 17.11 18.25 -0.93
CA ARG A 10 16.12 18.44 0.14
C ARG A 10 15.21 17.24 0.37
N GLY A 11 15.46 16.10 -0.31
CA GLY A 11 14.60 14.92 -0.29
C GLY A 11 14.16 14.54 -1.70
N TYR A 12 12.89 14.17 -1.88
CA TYR A 12 12.39 13.59 -3.12
C TYR A 12 11.22 14.39 -3.68
N THR A 13 11.11 14.44 -5.01
CA THR A 13 10.00 15.14 -5.67
C THR A 13 9.36 14.31 -6.77
N ALA A 14 8.06 14.42 -6.93
CA ALA A 14 7.29 13.84 -8.03
C ALA A 14 6.19 14.82 -8.49
N ARG A 15 5.66 14.63 -9.69
CA ARG A 15 4.52 15.41 -10.20
C ARG A 15 3.48 14.50 -10.82
N PHE A 16 2.22 14.74 -10.47
CA PHE A 16 1.06 13.98 -10.93
C PHE A 16 0.10 14.88 -11.71
N THR A 17 -0.56 14.32 -12.73
CA THR A 17 -1.69 14.96 -13.40
C THR A 17 -2.94 14.90 -12.50
N PRO A 18 -3.97 15.72 -12.75
CA PRO A 18 -5.21 15.67 -11.96
C PRO A 18 -5.87 14.28 -11.91
N GLU A 19 -5.81 13.52 -13.01
CA GLU A 19 -6.34 12.17 -13.10
C GLU A 19 -5.51 11.19 -12.23
N GLU A 20 -4.19 11.32 -12.25
CA GLU A 20 -3.28 10.51 -11.44
C GLU A 20 -3.46 10.82 -9.94
N VAL A 21 -3.66 12.09 -9.59
CA VAL A 21 -4.00 12.50 -8.21
C VAL A 21 -5.29 11.83 -7.74
N GLN A 22 -6.34 11.83 -8.57
CA GLN A 22 -7.61 11.19 -8.23
C GLN A 22 -7.43 9.68 -8.02
N VAL A 23 -6.73 9.02 -8.93
CA VAL A 23 -6.45 7.57 -8.85
C VAL A 23 -5.64 7.22 -7.60
N LEU A 24 -4.55 7.94 -7.32
CA LEU A 24 -3.70 7.68 -6.15
C LEU A 24 -4.49 7.88 -4.86
N THR A 25 -5.21 8.99 -4.75
CA THR A 25 -6.00 9.32 -3.57
C THR A 25 -7.05 8.24 -3.30
N GLN A 26 -7.80 7.84 -4.34
CA GLN A 26 -8.81 6.78 -4.23
C GLN A 26 -8.19 5.44 -3.80
N LEU A 27 -7.08 5.03 -4.42
CA LEU A 27 -6.41 3.79 -4.08
C LEU A 27 -5.90 3.76 -2.64
N PHE A 28 -5.32 4.87 -2.17
CA PHE A 28 -4.86 4.96 -0.78
C PHE A 28 -6.03 4.92 0.21
N GLU A 29 -7.12 5.62 -0.09
CA GLU A 29 -8.34 5.61 0.75
C GLU A 29 -9.00 4.23 0.79
N ASP A 30 -9.16 3.56 -0.36
CA ASP A 30 -9.79 2.24 -0.43
C ASP A 30 -9.00 1.17 0.33
N VAL A 31 -7.67 1.22 0.25
CA VAL A 31 -6.80 0.28 0.99
C VAL A 31 -6.79 0.62 2.49
N ALA A 32 -6.87 1.90 2.86
CA ALA A 32 -6.99 2.31 4.26
C ALA A 32 -8.30 1.79 4.86
N LEU A 33 -9.42 1.93 4.14
CA LEU A 33 -10.72 1.39 4.53
C LEU A 33 -10.68 -0.13 4.68
N THR A 34 -10.00 -0.83 3.76
CA THR A 34 -9.83 -2.28 3.84
C THR A 34 -9.09 -2.71 5.11
N LEU A 35 -8.18 -1.87 5.63
CA LEU A 35 -7.40 -2.14 6.84
C LEU A 35 -8.14 -1.81 8.14
N GLU A 36 -9.26 -1.11 8.09
CA GLU A 36 -10.08 -0.85 9.27
C GLU A 36 -10.54 -2.19 9.90
N PRO A 37 -10.48 -2.33 11.23
CA PRO A 37 -10.99 -3.53 11.89
C PRO A 37 -12.52 -3.59 11.78
N ASP A 38 -13.07 -4.80 11.65
CA ASP A 38 -14.52 -5.02 11.66
C ASP A 38 -15.13 -4.51 12.99
N GLU A 39 -16.30 -3.88 12.95
CA GLU A 39 -16.96 -3.31 14.15
C GLU A 39 -17.23 -4.35 15.24
N GLU A 40 -17.35 -5.64 14.90
CA GLU A 40 -17.53 -6.73 15.88
C GLU A 40 -16.25 -7.03 16.69
N ALA A 41 -15.09 -6.57 16.22
CA ALA A 41 -13.87 -6.55 17.00
C ALA A 41 -13.88 -5.43 18.06
N ALA A 42 -14.99 -4.68 18.24
CA ALA A 42 -15.18 -3.67 19.27
C ALA A 42 -14.72 -4.18 20.64
N THR A 43 -13.52 -3.72 21.00
CA THR A 43 -12.69 -4.22 22.08
C THR A 43 -13.11 -3.58 23.41
N ASP A 44 -12.63 -4.16 24.52
CA ASP A 44 -12.48 -3.39 25.76
C ASP A 44 -11.69 -2.09 25.46
N PRO A 45 -12.23 -0.90 25.79
CA PRO A 45 -11.54 0.38 25.57
C PRO A 45 -10.13 0.43 26.16
N LEU A 46 -9.86 -0.33 27.22
CA LEU A 46 -8.51 -0.41 27.80
C LEU A 46 -7.56 -1.22 26.91
N ALA A 47 -8.01 -2.35 26.34
CA ALA A 47 -7.23 -3.16 25.41
C ALA A 47 -6.89 -2.39 24.13
N ASP A 48 -7.84 -1.60 23.62
CA ASP A 48 -7.62 -0.71 22.47
C ASP A 48 -6.54 0.33 22.68
N LEU A 49 -6.47 0.89 23.89
CA LEU A 49 -5.48 1.89 24.28
C LEU A 49 -4.06 1.31 24.28
N VAL A 50 -3.93 0.06 24.73
CA VAL A 50 -2.63 -0.63 24.78
C VAL A 50 -2.30 -1.42 23.50
N GLY A 51 -3.20 -1.40 22.51
CA GLY A 51 -2.99 -2.02 21.20
C GLY A 51 -3.19 -3.54 21.16
N ILE A 52 -3.94 -4.09 22.12
CA ILE A 52 -4.21 -5.53 22.21
C ILE A 52 -5.55 -5.84 21.51
N SER A 53 -5.52 -6.78 20.57
CA SER A 53 -6.72 -7.34 19.93
C SER A 53 -7.10 -8.65 20.60
N GLU A 54 -8.15 -8.65 21.43
CA GLU A 54 -8.57 -9.84 22.19
C GLU A 54 -9.15 -10.95 21.31
N ASN A 55 -9.73 -10.58 20.17
CA ASN A 55 -10.32 -11.49 19.19
C ASN A 55 -9.52 -11.46 17.88
N ALA A 56 -8.19 -11.52 17.97
CA ALA A 56 -7.34 -11.52 16.79
C ALA A 56 -7.58 -12.81 15.97
N GLN A 57 -8.23 -12.67 14.81
CA GLN A 57 -8.51 -13.77 13.90
C GLN A 57 -7.66 -13.61 12.63
N ILE A 58 -7.43 -14.73 11.95
CA ILE A 58 -6.81 -14.70 10.62
C ILE A 58 -7.74 -13.88 9.70
N PRO A 59 -7.23 -12.83 9.02
CA PRO A 59 -8.04 -12.06 8.08
C PRO A 59 -8.63 -12.97 6.99
N THR A 60 -9.94 -12.90 6.81
CA THR A 60 -10.65 -13.65 5.76
C THR A 60 -10.37 -13.09 4.37
N ASP A 61 -10.08 -11.78 4.29
CA ASP A 61 -9.65 -11.12 3.06
C ASP A 61 -8.20 -11.52 2.71
N PRO A 62 -7.94 -12.13 1.55
CA PRO A 62 -6.59 -12.50 1.13
C PRO A 62 -5.62 -11.32 1.00
N ALA A 63 -6.12 -10.12 0.70
CA ALA A 63 -5.29 -8.91 0.59
C ALA A 63 -4.81 -8.47 1.98
N LEU A 64 -5.71 -8.47 2.97
CA LEU A 64 -5.36 -8.23 4.37
C LEU A 64 -4.37 -9.25 4.89
N ALA A 65 -4.60 -10.54 4.62
CA ALA A 65 -3.69 -11.61 5.05
C ALA A 65 -2.27 -11.45 4.50
N ARG A 66 -2.10 -10.84 3.31
CA ARG A 66 -0.78 -10.50 2.76
C ARG A 66 -0.18 -9.23 3.36
N MET A 67 -1.00 -8.22 3.66
CA MET A 67 -0.55 -6.99 4.30
C MET A 67 -0.19 -7.19 5.79
N LEU A 68 -0.78 -8.19 6.43
CA LEU A 68 -0.63 -8.52 7.85
C LEU A 68 0.04 -9.90 7.99
N PRO A 69 1.37 -9.98 7.80
CA PRO A 69 2.08 -11.25 7.73
C PRO A 69 2.03 -12.02 9.06
N VAL A 70 2.05 -13.35 8.94
CA VAL A 70 2.13 -14.25 10.09
C VAL A 70 3.58 -14.29 10.59
N ALA A 71 3.78 -14.17 11.91
CA ALA A 71 5.12 -14.17 12.51
C ALA A 71 5.70 -15.56 12.79
N SER A 72 4.91 -16.62 12.67
CA SER A 72 5.30 -18.00 12.96
C SER A 72 4.41 -19.00 12.22
N ASP A 73 4.96 -20.16 11.88
CA ASP A 73 4.18 -21.31 11.39
C ASP A 73 3.47 -22.06 12.54
N ASP A 74 3.86 -21.80 13.79
CA ASP A 74 3.17 -22.30 14.98
C ASP A 74 1.87 -21.48 15.22
N PRO A 75 0.69 -22.12 15.18
CA PRO A 75 -0.59 -21.41 15.34
C PRO A 75 -0.74 -20.66 16.66
N GLU A 76 -0.21 -21.18 17.78
CA GLU A 76 -0.34 -20.53 19.09
C GLU A 76 0.50 -19.26 19.15
N ILE A 77 1.74 -19.33 18.66
CA ILE A 77 2.65 -18.18 18.58
C ILE A 77 2.11 -17.14 17.58
N ALA A 78 1.55 -17.60 16.45
CA ALA A 78 0.95 -16.73 15.46
C ALA A 78 -0.25 -15.93 16.00
N ASP A 79 -1.12 -16.58 16.79
CA ASP A 79 -2.26 -15.92 17.43
C ASP A 79 -1.82 -14.92 18.49
N GLU A 80 -0.86 -15.29 19.34
CA GLU A 80 -0.31 -14.39 20.35
C GLU A 80 0.33 -13.16 19.70
N PHE A 81 1.10 -13.36 18.62
CA PHE A 81 1.70 -12.26 17.88
C PHE A 81 0.64 -11.35 17.26
N ARG A 82 -0.41 -11.90 16.64
CA ARG A 82 -1.52 -11.09 16.09
C ARG A 82 -2.19 -10.26 17.19
N ARG A 83 -2.51 -10.90 18.32
CA ARG A 83 -3.11 -10.25 19.49
C ARG A 83 -2.34 -9.02 19.95
N PHE A 84 -1.01 -9.05 19.93
CA PHE A 84 -0.19 -7.93 20.41
C PHE A 84 0.23 -6.91 19.35
N THR A 85 0.21 -7.26 18.06
CA THR A 85 0.85 -6.44 17.02
C THR A 85 -0.07 -5.97 15.91
N GLU A 86 -1.14 -6.73 15.60
CA GLU A 86 -1.92 -6.50 14.39
C GLU A 86 -2.61 -5.13 14.40
N LEU A 87 -3.21 -4.75 15.53
CA LEU A 87 -3.88 -3.46 15.67
C LEU A 87 -2.91 -2.29 15.47
N SER A 88 -1.72 -2.37 16.07
CA SER A 88 -0.67 -1.36 15.90
C SER A 88 -0.15 -1.31 14.46
N LEU A 89 -0.01 -2.47 13.81
CA LEU A 89 0.41 -2.57 12.41
C LEU A 89 -0.64 -1.96 11.47
N ARG A 90 -1.92 -2.28 11.65
CA ARG A 90 -3.04 -1.69 10.91
C ARG A 90 -3.06 -0.17 11.06
N ARG A 91 -2.99 0.34 12.29
CA ARG A 91 -2.95 1.79 12.58
C ARG A 91 -1.78 2.47 11.86
N GLY A 92 -0.59 1.87 11.90
CA GLY A 92 0.59 2.40 11.19
C GLY A 92 0.42 2.43 9.67
N LYS A 93 -0.13 1.37 9.08
CA LYS A 93 -0.42 1.31 7.65
C LYS A 93 -1.49 2.31 7.22
N ILE A 94 -2.59 2.41 7.95
CA ILE A 94 -3.67 3.39 7.73
C ILE A 94 -3.10 4.81 7.81
N ALA A 95 -2.25 5.11 8.80
CA ALA A 95 -1.61 6.42 8.92
C ALA A 95 -0.74 6.75 7.69
N ASN A 96 0.07 5.79 7.21
CA ASN A 96 0.88 5.98 6.01
C ASN A 96 0.03 6.20 4.75
N LEU A 97 -1.06 5.44 4.58
CA LEU A 97 -1.99 5.56 3.45
C LEU A 97 -2.72 6.90 3.47
N ASN A 98 -3.24 7.32 4.62
CA ASN A 98 -3.93 8.61 4.77
C ASN A 98 -2.97 9.78 4.52
N MET A 99 -1.74 9.69 5.03
CA MET A 99 -0.69 10.68 4.75
C MET A 99 -0.39 10.75 3.24
N ALA A 100 -0.18 9.60 2.59
CA ALA A 100 0.07 9.55 1.15
C ALA A 100 -1.11 10.09 0.32
N ALA A 101 -2.35 9.83 0.74
CA ALA A 101 -3.55 10.40 0.13
C ALA A 101 -3.59 11.92 0.27
N MET A 102 -3.28 12.46 1.44
CA MET A 102 -3.22 13.91 1.67
C MET A 102 -2.12 14.56 0.82
N ASP A 103 -0.93 13.96 0.81
CA ASP A 103 0.22 14.41 0.04
C ASP A 103 -0.06 14.42 -1.48
N ALA A 104 -0.71 13.37 -1.99
CA ALA A 104 -1.01 13.25 -3.42
C ALA A 104 -1.92 14.37 -3.94
N ARG A 105 -2.83 14.92 -3.11
CA ARG A 105 -3.79 15.96 -3.51
C ARG A 105 -3.13 17.24 -4.02
N SER A 106 -1.87 17.53 -3.66
CA SER A 106 -1.17 18.72 -4.15
C SER A 106 -0.82 18.65 -5.64
N GLY A 107 -0.65 17.44 -6.20
CA GLY A 107 -0.13 17.19 -7.55
C GLY A 107 1.38 17.48 -7.72
N ASP A 108 1.94 18.44 -6.98
CA ASP A 108 3.37 18.68 -6.85
C ASP A 108 3.86 18.17 -5.49
N LEU A 109 4.51 17.00 -5.49
CA LEU A 109 4.91 16.30 -4.27
C LEU A 109 6.36 16.60 -3.91
N ALA A 110 6.62 16.88 -2.63
CA ALA A 110 7.95 16.99 -2.06
C ALA A 110 8.00 16.24 -0.72
N LEU A 111 8.89 15.25 -0.62
CA LEU A 111 9.02 14.36 0.52
C LEU A 111 10.40 14.49 1.17
N ASP A 112 10.44 14.47 2.50
CA ASP A 112 11.68 14.16 3.20
C ASP A 112 11.91 12.63 3.26
N ALA A 113 13.00 12.21 3.91
CA ALA A 113 13.35 10.79 4.03
C ALA A 113 12.33 9.96 4.83
N ALA A 114 11.63 10.55 5.80
CA ALA A 114 10.64 9.85 6.59
C ALA A 114 9.35 9.64 5.77
N HIS A 115 8.87 10.70 5.11
CA HIS A 115 7.69 10.63 4.25
C HIS A 115 7.93 9.72 3.04
N ALA A 116 9.14 9.69 2.47
CA ALA A 116 9.49 8.76 1.39
C ALA A 116 9.33 7.29 1.80
N ARG A 117 9.77 6.91 3.01
CA ARG A 117 9.59 5.54 3.52
C ARG A 117 8.11 5.20 3.75
N ALA A 118 7.35 6.16 4.27
CA ALA A 118 5.91 5.99 4.46
C ALA A 118 5.17 5.86 3.11
N TRP A 119 5.53 6.67 2.11
CA TRP A 119 5.04 6.54 0.73
C TRP A 119 5.39 5.21 0.10
N ALA A 120 6.64 4.74 0.24
CA ALA A 120 7.05 3.43 -0.27
C ALA A 120 6.23 2.30 0.38
N THR A 121 5.93 2.42 1.68
CA THR A 121 5.08 1.46 2.41
C THR A 121 3.64 1.51 1.88
N ALA A 122 3.05 2.70 1.71
CA ALA A 122 1.70 2.88 1.19
C ALA A 122 1.55 2.34 -0.25
N LEU A 123 2.51 2.64 -1.14
CA LEU A 123 2.52 2.10 -2.51
C LEU A 123 2.62 0.57 -2.51
N ASN A 124 3.43 0.00 -1.62
CA ASN A 124 3.54 -1.45 -1.49
C ASN A 124 2.21 -2.08 -1.03
N ASP A 125 1.51 -1.48 -0.06
CA ASP A 125 0.22 -1.98 0.42
C ASP A 125 -0.87 -1.92 -0.68
N VAL A 126 -0.89 -0.86 -1.48
CA VAL A 126 -1.73 -0.79 -2.70
C VAL A 126 -1.34 -1.87 -3.71
N ARG A 127 -0.04 -2.05 -3.96
CA ARG A 127 0.48 -3.07 -4.90
C ARG A 127 0.07 -4.48 -4.48
N LEU A 128 0.20 -4.82 -3.20
CA LEU A 128 -0.20 -6.11 -2.64
C LEU A 128 -1.71 -6.34 -2.78
N THR A 129 -2.51 -5.30 -2.55
CA THR A 129 -3.97 -5.37 -2.71
C THR A 129 -4.35 -5.65 -4.16
N LEU A 130 -3.84 -4.85 -5.11
CA LEU A 130 -4.09 -5.02 -6.54
C LEU A 130 -3.62 -6.39 -7.04
N ALA A 131 -2.40 -6.82 -6.68
CA ALA A 131 -1.87 -8.12 -7.06
C ALA A 131 -2.75 -9.28 -6.60
N THR A 132 -3.34 -9.14 -5.41
CA THR A 132 -4.21 -10.17 -4.83
C THR A 132 -5.55 -10.25 -5.55
N ARG A 133 -6.18 -9.11 -5.84
CA ARG A 133 -7.44 -9.04 -6.59
C ARG A 133 -7.29 -9.50 -8.04
N LEU A 134 -6.13 -9.24 -8.65
CA LEU A 134 -5.74 -9.74 -9.98
C LEU A 134 -5.32 -11.21 -9.99
N GLU A 135 -5.35 -11.88 -8.84
CA GLU A 135 -4.89 -13.26 -8.66
C GLU A 135 -3.48 -13.53 -9.19
N LEU A 136 -2.57 -12.54 -9.07
CA LEU A 136 -1.18 -12.70 -9.45
C LEU A 136 -0.49 -13.72 -8.53
N LYS A 137 -0.28 -14.93 -9.04
CA LYS A 137 0.33 -16.04 -8.31
C LYS A 137 1.64 -16.51 -8.95
N THR A 138 1.82 -16.25 -10.25
CA THR A 138 2.99 -16.72 -11.01
C THR A 138 3.65 -15.59 -11.80
N GLU A 139 4.92 -15.79 -12.19
CA GLU A 139 5.63 -14.87 -13.09
C GLU A 139 4.90 -14.70 -14.44
N LYS A 140 4.20 -15.75 -14.90
CA LYS A 140 3.41 -15.70 -16.13
C LYS A 140 2.22 -14.74 -16.01
N ASP A 141 1.58 -14.71 -14.84
CA ASP A 141 0.46 -13.79 -14.58
C ASP A 141 0.96 -12.34 -14.61
N ALA A 142 2.12 -12.08 -13.98
CA ALA A 142 2.76 -10.77 -14.00
C ALA A 142 3.17 -10.36 -15.42
N ALA A 143 3.73 -11.27 -16.22
CA ALA A 143 4.13 -11.00 -17.61
C ALA A 143 2.94 -10.72 -18.53
N ARG A 144 1.76 -11.29 -18.26
CA ARG A 144 0.53 -10.97 -18.98
C ARG A 144 0.09 -9.54 -18.69
N ILE A 145 0.13 -9.14 -17.41
CA ILE A 145 -0.30 -7.81 -16.98
C ILE A 145 0.68 -6.72 -17.42
N SER A 146 1.99 -6.98 -17.43
CA SER A 146 3.00 -5.98 -17.82
C SER A 146 2.90 -5.53 -19.28
N GLN A 147 2.29 -6.34 -20.15
CA GLN A 147 2.04 -5.99 -21.55
C GLN A 147 0.90 -4.98 -21.72
N MET A 148 0.10 -4.77 -20.68
CA MET A 148 -1.02 -3.84 -20.70
C MET A 148 -0.54 -2.48 -20.23
N THR A 149 -0.35 -1.57 -21.17
CA THR A 149 0.21 -0.23 -20.91
C THR A 149 -0.67 0.89 -21.44
N GLU A 150 -1.66 0.60 -22.27
CA GLU A 150 -2.49 1.60 -22.93
C GLU A 150 -3.93 1.61 -22.36
N TRP A 151 -4.34 2.76 -21.82
CA TRP A 151 -5.68 2.97 -21.25
C TRP A 151 -6.83 2.80 -22.23
N LYS A 152 -6.56 2.99 -23.53
CA LYS A 152 -7.56 2.85 -24.60
C LYS A 152 -7.97 1.40 -24.88
N ASP A 153 -7.17 0.43 -24.42
CA ASP A 153 -7.40 -1.00 -24.64
C ASP A 153 -8.13 -1.65 -23.45
N VAL A 154 -8.67 -0.84 -22.52
CA VAL A 154 -9.40 -1.31 -21.35
C VAL A 154 -10.86 -1.55 -21.70
N GLU A 155 -11.25 -2.81 -21.64
CA GLU A 155 -12.62 -3.30 -21.83
C GLU A 155 -13.19 -3.92 -20.55
N THR A 156 -12.34 -4.35 -19.61
CA THR A 156 -12.76 -5.03 -18.38
C THR A 156 -12.16 -4.42 -17.11
N THR A 157 -12.81 -4.67 -15.96
CA THR A 157 -12.32 -4.25 -14.63
C THR A 157 -10.93 -4.82 -14.34
N ASP A 158 -10.68 -6.08 -14.71
CA ASP A 158 -9.35 -6.70 -14.53
C ASP A 158 -8.28 -5.99 -15.34
N GLN A 159 -8.62 -5.50 -16.53
CA GLN A 159 -7.68 -4.75 -17.35
C GLN A 159 -7.41 -3.36 -16.78
N TYR A 160 -8.41 -2.71 -16.21
CA TYR A 160 -8.23 -1.46 -15.47
C TYR A 160 -7.32 -1.66 -14.25
N MET A 161 -7.60 -2.68 -13.42
CA MET A 161 -6.76 -3.02 -12.26
C MET A 161 -5.32 -3.36 -12.64
N ALA A 162 -5.11 -4.04 -13.78
CA ALA A 162 -3.80 -4.34 -14.34
C ALA A 162 -3.01 -3.06 -14.69
N LEU A 163 -3.65 -2.06 -15.30
CA LEU A 163 -3.03 -0.77 -15.56
C LEU A 163 -2.66 -0.03 -14.26
N LEU A 164 -3.56 -0.04 -13.29
CA LEU A 164 -3.28 0.53 -11.97
C LEU A 164 -2.10 -0.16 -11.30
N TYR A 165 -2.05 -1.49 -11.35
CA TYR A 165 -0.94 -2.26 -10.80
C TYR A 165 0.39 -1.87 -11.45
N ASN A 166 0.43 -1.74 -12.78
CA ASN A 166 1.63 -1.32 -13.50
C ASN A 166 2.02 0.12 -13.16
N PHE A 167 1.06 1.04 -13.07
CA PHE A 167 1.31 2.42 -12.69
C PHE A 167 1.90 2.54 -11.28
N ILE A 168 1.30 1.86 -10.30
CA ILE A 168 1.77 1.85 -8.91
C ILE A 168 3.15 1.19 -8.80
N THR A 169 3.37 0.10 -9.53
CA THR A 169 4.68 -0.58 -9.57
C THR A 169 5.76 0.36 -10.10
N TRP A 170 5.53 0.98 -11.26
CA TRP A 170 6.46 1.96 -11.82
C TRP A 170 6.74 3.13 -10.88
N LEU A 171 5.69 3.64 -10.22
CA LEU A 171 5.83 4.76 -9.28
C LEU A 171 6.68 4.35 -8.06
N GLN A 172 6.43 3.17 -7.50
CA GLN A 172 7.22 2.60 -6.40
C GLN A 172 8.68 2.39 -6.82
N ASP A 173 8.92 1.80 -7.99
CA ASP A 173 10.28 1.58 -8.50
C ASP A 173 11.03 2.90 -8.64
N SER A 174 10.40 3.95 -9.18
CA SER A 174 11.02 5.27 -9.28
C SER A 174 11.37 5.89 -7.92
N LEU A 175 10.56 5.65 -6.89
CA LEU A 175 10.84 6.10 -5.52
C LEU A 175 12.02 5.32 -4.93
N MET A 176 12.04 4.00 -5.10
CA MET A 176 13.12 3.15 -4.62
C MET A 176 14.46 3.51 -5.27
N GLU A 177 14.48 3.74 -6.59
CA GLU A 177 15.67 4.22 -7.31
C GLU A 177 16.15 5.59 -6.80
N ALA A 178 15.22 6.53 -6.58
CA ALA A 178 15.55 7.84 -6.04
C ALA A 178 16.13 7.73 -4.62
N MET A 179 15.57 6.86 -3.77
CA MET A 179 16.07 6.61 -2.42
C MET A 179 17.46 5.95 -2.42
N LEU A 180 17.70 4.97 -3.30
CA LEU A 180 19.00 4.30 -3.44
C LEU A 180 20.08 5.26 -3.90
N SER A 181 19.81 6.08 -4.92
CA SER A 181 20.81 7.05 -5.42
C SER A 181 21.25 8.07 -4.37
N GLN A 182 20.39 8.45 -3.42
CA GLN A 182 20.78 9.36 -2.32
C GLN A 182 21.62 8.67 -1.24
N LEU A 183 21.61 7.34 -1.14
CA LEU A 183 22.46 6.61 -0.19
C LEU A 183 23.91 6.47 -0.68
N ASP A 184 24.11 6.56 -2.00
CA ASP A 184 25.41 6.43 -2.65
C ASP A 184 26.19 7.77 -2.73
N ASP A 185 25.53 8.90 -2.42
CA ASP A 185 26.08 10.26 -2.37
C ASP A 185 26.54 10.66 -0.94
#